data_AF-A0A9P0K4W2-F1
#
_entry.id   AF-A0A9P0K4W2-F1
#
_cell.length_a   1.000
_cell.length_b   1.000
_cell.length_c   1.000
_cell.angle_alpha   90.00
_cell.angle_beta   90.00
_cell.angle_gamma   90.00
#
_symmetry.space_group_name_H-M   'P 1'
#
loop_
_entity.id
_entity.type
_entity.pdbx_description
1 polymer ?
#
loop_
_entity_poly.entity_id
_entity_poly.type
_entity_poly.pdbx_seq_one_letter_code
_entity_poly.pdbx_strand_id
1 'polypeptide(L)'
;MDFKDLCQFFEQIKETKTANDKKKLIRERFKQIRNENGSNSSFDFFQILRLFLPSFDRERTSFNMKEAKMSRILTKLLDLSPGHDRNVLSKSHLMAGQASDFGDVVYSVIRKYLRSYNEKVTIDDVNKFLDDITKRKTEHEAEQAMMQMFQKIPAENIRWVIRIILKDLRLGISPNSILNCYHTDGAAYYATNNSLKKVCDILADENVKLHELEIEIFEPFRPMLSKRIDGSNFKKEFVENKLFFVEEKFDGERFQLHLKDGNFMYFSRNGFNYTDNLGKNYNTGTFTPKLRGLLEPTVNKLILDGELMLWDSEYKNFGCKGMALDVKKLNVTGRYQPCFCVFDIIMLNDRILTNQPLKERKQILKTVFQGM
;
A
#
# COMPACT_ATOMS: atom_id res chain seq x y z
N MET A 1 -2.34 -25.25 1.97
CA MET A 1 -0.89 -25.22 2.29
C MET A 1 -0.68 -25.72 3.72
N ASP A 2 0.35 -26.54 3.96
CA ASP A 2 0.71 -26.99 5.31
C ASP A 2 1.34 -25.83 6.10
N PHE A 3 1.02 -25.70 7.38
CA PHE A 3 1.61 -24.67 8.24
C PHE A 3 3.12 -24.88 8.42
N LYS A 4 3.61 -26.12 8.34
CA LYS A 4 5.04 -26.44 8.38
C LYS A 4 5.79 -25.75 7.23
N ASP A 5 5.23 -25.74 6.03
CA ASP A 5 5.84 -25.09 4.87
C ASP A 5 5.96 -23.57 5.07
N LEU A 6 4.96 -22.96 5.73
CA LEU A 6 4.98 -21.54 6.08
C LEU A 6 6.07 -21.24 7.14
N CYS A 7 6.20 -22.11 8.14
CA CYS A 7 7.24 -21.99 9.17
C CYS A 7 8.66 -22.13 8.59
N GLN A 8 8.87 -23.09 7.68
CA GLN A 8 10.14 -23.24 6.97
C GLN A 8 10.48 -21.99 6.15
N PHE A 9 9.47 -21.43 5.48
CA PHE A 9 9.65 -20.20 4.73
C PHE A 9 9.99 -19.00 5.63
N PHE A 10 9.37 -18.88 6.81
CA PHE A 10 9.77 -17.86 7.79
C PHE A 10 11.23 -18.03 8.24
N GLU A 11 11.69 -19.26 8.45
CA GLU A 11 13.09 -19.53 8.81
C GLU A 11 14.05 -19.08 7.70
N GLN A 12 13.77 -19.45 6.44
CA GLN A 12 14.57 -19.05 5.28
C GLN A 12 14.70 -17.52 5.17
N ILE A 13 13.61 -16.78 5.42
CA ILE A 13 13.64 -15.32 5.42
C ILE A 13 14.50 -14.78 6.58
N LYS A 14 14.40 -15.38 7.77
CA LYS A 14 15.18 -14.97 8.94
C LYS A 14 16.68 -15.19 8.73
N GLU A 15 17.07 -16.30 8.10
CA GLU A 15 18.46 -16.66 7.77
C GLU A 15 19.05 -15.83 6.61
N THR A 16 18.20 -15.32 5.72
CA THR A 16 18.64 -14.48 4.60
C THR A 16 19.21 -13.15 5.12
N LYS A 17 20.42 -12.78 4.66
CA LYS A 17 21.17 -11.66 5.25
C LYS A 17 20.68 -10.29 4.82
N THR A 18 20.50 -10.07 3.51
CA THR A 18 20.21 -8.72 2.99
C THR A 18 18.71 -8.49 2.80
N ALA A 19 18.27 -7.24 2.97
CA ALA A 19 16.89 -6.87 2.76
C ALA A 19 16.42 -7.11 1.30
N ASN A 20 17.32 -7.00 0.33
CA ASN A 20 17.01 -7.23 -1.08
C ASN A 20 16.82 -8.71 -1.38
N ASP A 21 17.68 -9.57 -0.84
CA ASP A 21 17.54 -11.02 -1.00
C ASP A 21 16.27 -11.52 -0.32
N LYS A 22 15.92 -11.00 0.87
CA LYS A 22 14.63 -11.28 1.52
C LYS A 22 13.45 -10.91 0.63
N LYS A 23 13.45 -9.72 0.03
CA LYS A 23 12.38 -9.29 -0.89
C LYS A 23 12.29 -10.19 -2.12
N LYS A 24 13.43 -10.61 -2.68
CA LYS A 24 13.49 -11.52 -3.83
C LYS A 24 12.88 -12.88 -3.47
N LEU A 25 13.35 -13.48 -2.38
CA LEU A 25 12.86 -14.75 -1.84
C LEU A 25 11.33 -14.69 -1.59
N ILE A 26 10.84 -13.60 -0.99
CA ILE A 26 9.41 -13.45 -0.71
C ILE A 26 8.58 -13.35 -1.98
N ARG A 27 9.02 -12.55 -2.96
CA ARG A 27 8.32 -12.43 -4.26
C ARG A 27 8.26 -13.76 -4.99
N GLU A 28 9.38 -14.48 -5.04
CA GLU A 28 9.45 -15.79 -5.71
C GLU A 28 8.50 -16.79 -5.04
N ARG A 29 8.48 -16.85 -3.70
CA ARG A 29 7.58 -17.75 -2.99
C ARG A 29 6.11 -17.36 -3.15
N PHE A 30 5.77 -16.07 -3.14
CA PHE A 30 4.41 -15.61 -3.39
C PHE A 30 3.95 -15.97 -4.80
N LYS A 31 4.81 -15.83 -5.81
CA LYS A 31 4.54 -16.28 -7.19
C LYS A 31 4.32 -17.79 -7.27
N GLN A 32 5.16 -18.58 -6.62
CA GLN A 32 4.97 -20.04 -6.55
C GLN A 32 3.62 -20.41 -5.96
N ILE A 33 3.25 -19.82 -4.81
CA ILE A 33 1.96 -20.06 -4.16
C ILE A 33 0.80 -19.69 -5.08
N ARG A 34 0.87 -18.54 -5.77
CA ARG A 34 -0.15 -18.13 -6.77
C ARG A 34 -0.25 -19.14 -7.90
N ASN A 35 0.87 -19.60 -8.46
CA ASN A 35 0.89 -20.55 -9.57
C ASN A 35 0.37 -21.94 -9.17
N GLU A 36 0.74 -22.43 -7.99
CA GLU A 36 0.28 -23.70 -7.43
C GLU A 36 -1.25 -23.74 -7.22
N ASN A 37 -1.88 -22.57 -7.08
CA ASN A 37 -3.30 -22.45 -6.72
C ASN A 37 -4.13 -21.64 -7.73
N GLY A 38 -3.57 -21.25 -8.88
CA GLY A 38 -4.18 -20.29 -9.81
C GLY A 38 -5.49 -20.76 -10.47
N SER A 39 -5.76 -22.06 -10.48
CA SER A 39 -7.01 -22.67 -10.95
C SER A 39 -7.99 -23.02 -9.82
N ASN A 40 -7.60 -22.84 -8.56
CA ASN A 40 -8.41 -23.21 -7.41
C ASN A 40 -9.25 -22.01 -6.92
N SER A 41 -10.55 -22.01 -7.23
CA SER A 41 -11.48 -20.98 -6.78
C SER A 41 -11.65 -20.91 -5.26
N SER A 42 -11.21 -21.92 -4.50
CA SER A 42 -11.24 -21.92 -3.04
C SER A 42 -9.97 -21.32 -2.41
N PHE A 43 -8.96 -20.95 -3.22
CA PHE A 43 -7.69 -20.47 -2.69
C PHE A 43 -7.78 -19.00 -2.28
N ASP A 44 -7.66 -18.76 -0.97
CA ASP A 44 -7.69 -17.43 -0.39
C ASP A 44 -6.29 -17.05 0.14
N PHE A 45 -5.53 -16.27 -0.64
CA PHE A 45 -4.18 -15.84 -0.25
C PHE A 45 -4.18 -15.05 1.07
N PHE A 46 -5.31 -14.42 1.41
CA PHE A 46 -5.49 -13.72 2.68
C PHE A 46 -5.24 -14.62 3.89
N GLN A 47 -5.60 -15.91 3.84
CA GLN A 47 -5.35 -16.87 4.92
C GLN A 47 -3.85 -17.04 5.23
N ILE A 48 -3.01 -16.88 4.22
CA ILE A 48 -1.54 -16.91 4.36
C ILE A 48 -1.04 -15.54 4.80
N LEU A 49 -1.47 -14.48 4.11
CA LEU A 49 -0.95 -13.13 4.30
C LEU A 49 -1.24 -12.61 5.71
N ARG A 50 -2.37 -12.97 6.32
CA ARG A 50 -2.71 -12.57 7.69
C ARG A 50 -1.82 -13.22 8.77
N LEU A 51 -1.28 -14.42 8.51
CA LEU A 51 -0.28 -15.05 9.39
C LEU A 51 1.12 -14.47 9.17
N PHE A 52 1.40 -14.03 7.94
CA PHE A 52 2.66 -13.39 7.55
C PHE A 52 2.73 -11.92 8.03
N LEU A 53 1.59 -11.25 8.16
CA LEU A 53 1.44 -9.86 8.57
C LEU A 53 0.46 -9.72 9.75
N PRO A 54 0.73 -10.36 10.91
CA PRO A 54 -0.23 -10.43 12.02
C PRO A 54 -0.53 -9.06 12.66
N SER A 55 0.40 -8.09 12.54
CA SER A 55 0.19 -6.71 12.96
C SER A 55 -0.79 -5.94 12.07
N PHE A 56 -1.01 -6.39 10.83
CA PHE A 56 -1.94 -5.82 9.85
C PHE A 56 -3.25 -6.61 9.74
N ASP A 57 -3.41 -7.70 10.50
CA ASP A 57 -4.69 -8.40 10.63
C ASP A 57 -5.66 -7.54 11.45
N ARG A 58 -6.69 -7.01 10.77
CA ARG A 58 -7.79 -6.22 11.33
C ARG A 58 -9.08 -7.01 11.51
N GLU A 59 -9.18 -8.20 10.93
CA GLU A 59 -10.37 -9.04 11.07
C GLU A 59 -10.39 -9.76 12.42
N ARG A 60 -9.20 -10.10 12.94
CA ARG A 60 -9.07 -10.56 14.33
C ARG A 60 -8.97 -9.40 15.29
N THR A 61 -9.76 -9.47 16.35
CA THR A 61 -9.61 -8.63 17.53
C THR A 61 -8.31 -8.95 18.28
N SER A 62 -7.97 -8.17 19.30
CA SER A 62 -6.77 -8.41 20.09
C SER A 62 -6.80 -9.80 20.72
N PHE A 63 -5.72 -10.56 20.56
CA PHE A 63 -5.55 -11.81 21.28
C PHE A 63 -5.58 -11.60 22.79
N ASN A 64 -5.28 -10.41 23.33
CA ASN A 64 -5.18 -10.18 24.78
C ASN A 64 -4.28 -11.24 25.48
N MET A 65 -3.20 -11.64 24.79
CA MET A 65 -2.18 -12.58 25.25
C MET A 65 -0.82 -11.94 25.01
N LYS A 66 -0.28 -11.33 26.07
CA LYS A 66 1.11 -10.89 26.13
C LYS A 66 1.96 -11.96 26.81
N GLU A 67 3.27 -11.79 26.76
CA GLU A 67 4.30 -12.71 27.21
C GLU A 67 4.02 -13.22 28.63
N ALA A 68 3.73 -12.33 29.60
CA ALA A 68 3.42 -12.74 30.97
C ALA A 68 2.22 -13.70 31.09
N LYS A 69 1.16 -13.45 30.31
CA LYS A 69 -0.05 -14.28 30.27
C LYS A 69 0.23 -15.61 29.57
N MET A 70 0.97 -15.55 28.46
CA MET A 70 1.43 -16.73 27.71
C MET A 70 2.28 -17.63 28.61
N SER A 71 3.25 -17.07 29.33
CA SER A 71 4.10 -17.80 30.28
C SER A 71 3.29 -18.51 31.35
N ARG A 72 2.25 -17.86 31.90
CA ARG A 72 1.37 -18.45 32.90
C ARG A 72 0.59 -19.64 32.35
N ILE A 73 0.00 -19.49 31.17
CA ILE A 73 -0.76 -20.54 30.50
C ILE A 73 0.15 -21.72 30.15
N LEU A 74 1.32 -21.47 29.57
CA LEU A 74 2.29 -22.51 29.22
C LEU A 74 2.85 -23.24 30.45
N THR A 75 3.11 -22.51 31.54
CA THR A 75 3.55 -23.12 32.81
C THR A 75 2.51 -24.11 33.33
N LYS A 76 1.21 -23.76 33.23
CA LYS A 76 0.10 -24.61 33.64
C LYS A 76 -0.09 -25.80 32.69
N LEU A 77 -0.10 -25.53 31.37
CA LEU A 77 -0.29 -26.53 30.32
C LEU A 77 0.77 -27.65 30.38
N LEU A 78 2.03 -27.29 30.66
CA LEU A 78 3.15 -28.22 30.76
C LEU A 78 3.36 -28.80 32.16
N ASP A 79 2.51 -28.43 33.13
CA ASP A 79 2.64 -28.78 34.54
C ASP A 79 4.05 -28.57 35.11
N LEU A 80 4.64 -27.39 34.84
CA LEU A 80 6.02 -27.12 35.25
C LEU A 80 6.12 -26.92 36.76
N SER A 81 6.87 -27.82 37.40
CA SER A 81 7.29 -27.65 38.80
C SER A 81 8.14 -26.39 38.99
N PRO A 82 8.17 -25.81 40.20
CA PRO A 82 9.12 -24.74 40.54
C PRO A 82 10.56 -25.16 40.17
N GLY A 83 11.23 -24.39 39.32
CA GLY A 83 12.53 -24.78 38.81
C GLY A 83 13.00 -23.91 37.63
N HIS A 84 14.05 -24.37 36.96
CA HIS A 84 14.71 -23.63 35.88
C HIS A 84 13.73 -23.28 34.74
N ASP A 85 13.03 -24.26 34.18
CA ASP A 85 12.16 -24.03 33.01
C ASP A 85 10.97 -23.12 33.30
N ARG A 86 10.35 -23.24 34.49
CA ARG A 86 9.33 -22.30 34.96
C ARG A 86 9.88 -20.88 35.12
N ASN A 87 11.10 -20.74 35.65
CA ASN A 87 11.78 -19.45 35.79
C ASN A 87 12.11 -18.85 34.42
N VAL A 88 12.54 -19.67 33.45
CA VAL A 88 12.80 -19.23 32.07
C VAL A 88 11.54 -18.64 31.46
N LEU A 89 10.39 -19.32 31.51
CA LEU A 89 9.13 -18.75 30.99
C LEU A 89 8.67 -17.51 31.78
N SER A 90 8.71 -17.56 33.11
CA SER A 90 8.14 -16.52 33.98
C SER A 90 9.00 -15.28 34.17
N LYS A 91 10.32 -15.34 33.91
CA LYS A 91 11.23 -14.19 34.11
C LYS A 91 11.81 -13.64 32.81
N SER A 92 11.81 -14.41 31.72
CA SER A 92 12.30 -13.95 30.41
C SER A 92 11.54 -12.75 29.86
N HIS A 93 10.24 -12.64 30.17
CA HIS A 93 9.43 -11.49 29.75
C HIS A 93 9.78 -10.19 30.50
N LEU A 94 10.45 -10.27 31.66
CA LEU A 94 10.93 -9.10 32.41
C LEU A 94 12.20 -8.49 31.80
N MET A 95 12.84 -9.21 30.88
CA MET A 95 13.96 -8.74 30.04
C MET A 95 13.52 -8.54 28.57
N ALA A 96 12.22 -8.70 28.28
CA ALA A 96 11.67 -8.51 26.95
C ALA A 96 11.63 -7.02 26.64
N GLY A 97 12.43 -6.63 25.64
CA GLY A 97 12.64 -5.24 25.25
C GLY A 97 14.09 -4.91 24.94
N GLN A 98 15.06 -5.77 25.33
CA GLN A 98 16.48 -5.47 25.13
C GLN A 98 17.28 -6.47 24.27
N ALA A 99 16.88 -7.75 24.13
CA ALA A 99 17.55 -8.70 23.21
C ALA A 99 16.85 -10.06 23.00
N SER A 100 15.92 -10.48 23.85
CA SER A 100 15.37 -11.85 23.80
C SER A 100 14.13 -11.97 22.90
N ASP A 101 14.07 -13.03 22.11
CA ASP A 101 12.89 -13.44 21.33
C ASP A 101 12.06 -14.42 22.16
N PHE A 102 10.88 -14.00 22.59
CA PHE A 102 10.03 -14.83 23.44
C PHE A 102 9.58 -16.13 22.76
N GLY A 103 9.44 -16.14 21.43
CA GLY A 103 9.16 -17.37 20.68
C GLY A 103 10.28 -18.41 20.84
N ASP A 104 11.54 -17.98 20.76
CA ASP A 104 12.70 -18.86 20.96
C ASP A 104 12.86 -19.29 22.43
N VAL A 105 12.49 -18.41 23.38
CA VAL A 105 12.42 -18.78 24.80
C VAL A 105 11.39 -19.89 25.02
N VAL A 106 10.18 -19.74 24.49
CA VAL A 106 9.14 -20.76 24.56
C VAL A 106 9.64 -22.07 23.94
N TYR A 107 10.24 -22.01 22.75
CA TYR A 107 10.83 -23.17 22.08
C TYR A 107 11.83 -23.92 22.96
N SER A 108 12.73 -23.20 23.63
CA SER A 108 13.77 -23.79 24.49
C SER A 108 13.22 -24.64 25.63
N VAL A 109 11.99 -24.34 26.07
CA VAL A 109 11.29 -25.06 27.14
C VAL A 109 10.39 -26.15 26.54
N ILE A 110 9.45 -25.80 25.65
CA ILE A 110 8.41 -26.75 25.19
C ILE A 110 9.00 -27.99 24.51
N ARG A 111 10.16 -27.87 23.84
CA ARG A 111 10.83 -28.99 23.16
C ARG A 111 11.24 -30.13 24.10
N LYS A 112 11.32 -29.89 25.40
CA LYS A 112 11.66 -30.88 26.43
C LYS A 112 10.43 -31.68 26.91
N TYR A 113 9.24 -31.10 26.77
CA TYR A 113 8.01 -31.60 27.39
C TYR A 113 6.98 -32.08 26.36
N LEU A 114 6.88 -31.42 25.21
CA LEU A 114 5.97 -31.81 24.15
C LEU A 114 6.62 -32.86 23.26
N ARG A 115 5.97 -34.02 23.14
CA ARG A 115 6.32 -35.02 22.13
C ARG A 115 5.71 -34.56 20.81
N SER A 116 6.54 -34.30 19.81
CA SER A 116 6.08 -33.86 18.49
C SER A 116 5.28 -34.97 17.82
N TYR A 117 3.99 -34.71 17.54
CA TYR A 117 3.24 -35.47 16.55
C TYR A 117 3.31 -34.71 15.23
N ASN A 118 3.75 -35.39 14.18
CA ASN A 118 3.82 -34.82 12.83
C ASN A 118 2.45 -34.97 12.14
N GLU A 119 1.39 -34.47 12.81
CA GLU A 119 0.08 -34.36 12.17
C GLU A 119 0.13 -33.25 11.11
N LYS A 120 -0.56 -33.47 10.00
CA LYS A 120 -0.68 -32.47 8.94
C LYS A 120 -1.62 -31.36 9.43
N VAL A 121 -1.06 -30.20 9.77
CA VAL A 121 -1.83 -29.02 10.21
C VAL A 121 -1.82 -27.98 9.11
N THR A 122 -2.99 -27.61 8.61
CA THR A 122 -3.10 -26.63 7.53
C THR A 122 -3.06 -25.20 8.05
N ILE A 123 -2.83 -24.24 7.16
CA ILE A 123 -2.97 -22.81 7.46
C ILE A 123 -4.38 -22.48 7.98
N ASP A 124 -5.42 -23.13 7.45
CA ASP A 124 -6.80 -22.90 7.88
C ASP A 124 -7.05 -23.42 9.30
N ASP A 125 -6.46 -24.55 9.67
CA ASP A 125 -6.51 -25.07 11.05
C ASP A 125 -5.88 -24.09 12.04
N VAL A 126 -4.73 -23.50 11.68
CA VAL A 126 -4.07 -22.47 12.50
C VAL A 126 -4.90 -21.20 12.56
N ASN A 127 -5.47 -20.75 11.44
CA ASN A 127 -6.34 -19.57 11.41
C ASN A 127 -7.57 -19.78 12.29
N LYS A 128 -8.21 -20.95 12.23
CA LYS A 128 -9.35 -21.31 13.09
C LYS A 128 -8.97 -21.30 14.56
N PHE A 129 -7.83 -21.90 14.93
CA PHE A 129 -7.32 -21.85 16.30
C PHE A 129 -7.10 -20.42 16.79
N LEU A 130 -6.50 -19.55 15.96
CA LEU A 130 -6.31 -18.15 16.31
C LEU A 130 -7.64 -17.41 16.48
N ASP A 131 -8.64 -17.71 15.65
CA ASP A 131 -9.98 -17.17 15.78
C ASP A 131 -10.62 -17.63 17.10
N ASP A 132 -10.51 -18.91 17.45
CA ASP A 132 -11.01 -19.46 18.72
C ASP A 132 -10.33 -18.81 19.93
N ILE A 133 -9.01 -18.56 19.85
CA ILE A 133 -8.31 -17.78 20.88
C ILE A 133 -8.94 -16.39 20.98
N THR A 134 -9.17 -15.66 19.90
CA THR A 134 -9.77 -14.31 19.99
C THR A 134 -11.21 -14.28 20.51
N LYS A 135 -11.98 -15.37 20.33
CA LYS A 135 -13.37 -15.50 20.78
C LYS A 135 -13.52 -16.00 22.22
N ARG A 136 -12.45 -16.47 22.84
CA ARG A 136 -12.48 -17.02 24.21
C ARG A 136 -12.98 -16.00 25.24
N LYS A 137 -13.67 -16.51 26.25
CA LYS A 137 -14.16 -15.76 27.42
C LYS A 137 -13.24 -15.93 28.62
N THR A 138 -12.56 -17.07 28.74
CA THR A 138 -11.75 -17.40 29.91
C THR A 138 -10.31 -17.76 29.56
N GLU A 139 -9.40 -17.68 30.55
CA GLU A 139 -8.02 -18.17 30.36
C GLU A 139 -7.97 -19.69 30.18
N HIS A 140 -8.92 -20.42 30.79
CA HIS A 140 -9.00 -21.86 30.67
C HIS A 140 -9.37 -22.32 29.25
N GLU A 141 -10.28 -21.60 28.57
CA GLU A 141 -10.56 -21.86 27.16
C GLU A 141 -9.32 -21.64 26.28
N ALA A 142 -8.50 -20.63 26.60
CA ALA A 142 -7.22 -20.40 25.93
C ALA A 142 -6.24 -21.57 26.12
N GLU A 143 -6.14 -22.05 27.36
CA GLU A 143 -5.32 -23.19 27.75
C GLU A 143 -5.74 -24.46 27.00
N GLN A 144 -7.05 -24.76 26.94
CA GLN A 144 -7.58 -25.92 26.22
C GLN A 144 -7.31 -25.83 24.72
N ALA A 145 -7.57 -24.67 24.09
CA ALA A 145 -7.30 -24.46 22.68
C ALA A 145 -5.80 -24.61 22.36
N MET A 146 -4.92 -24.05 23.21
CA MET A 146 -3.47 -24.19 23.06
C MET A 146 -3.02 -25.63 23.20
N MET A 147 -3.56 -26.36 24.18
CA MET A 147 -3.25 -27.78 24.38
C MET A 147 -3.64 -28.62 23.17
N GLN A 148 -4.85 -28.43 22.64
CA GLN A 148 -5.34 -29.15 21.46
C GLN A 148 -4.51 -28.87 20.21
N MET A 149 -4.05 -27.63 20.02
CA MET A 149 -3.24 -27.26 18.86
C MET A 149 -1.77 -27.69 19.02
N PHE A 150 -1.18 -27.48 20.19
CA PHE A 150 0.26 -27.70 20.40
C PHE A 150 0.62 -29.18 20.48
N GLN A 151 -0.35 -30.07 20.67
CA GLN A 151 -0.14 -31.51 20.53
C GLN A 151 0.01 -31.95 19.05
N LYS A 152 -0.48 -31.15 18.10
CA LYS A 152 -0.49 -31.48 16.66
C LYS A 152 0.66 -30.86 15.88
N ILE A 153 1.32 -29.85 16.46
CA ILE A 153 2.36 -29.06 15.80
C ILE A 153 3.72 -29.35 16.45
N PRO A 154 4.80 -29.59 15.68
CA PRO A 154 6.15 -29.69 16.23
C PRO A 154 6.59 -28.44 17.01
N ALA A 155 7.40 -28.61 18.05
CA ALA A 155 7.87 -27.51 18.91
C ALA A 155 8.51 -26.35 18.13
N GLU A 156 9.27 -26.66 17.07
CA GLU A 156 9.92 -25.70 16.18
C GLU A 156 8.93 -24.82 15.40
N ASN A 157 7.70 -25.28 15.21
CA ASN A 157 6.63 -24.54 14.53
C ASN A 157 5.74 -23.80 15.54
N ILE A 158 5.58 -24.31 16.76
CA ILE A 158 4.84 -23.64 17.84
C ILE A 158 5.42 -22.25 18.13
N ARG A 159 6.75 -22.07 18.09
CA ARG A 159 7.37 -20.74 18.28
C ARG A 159 6.87 -19.69 17.29
N TRP A 160 6.52 -20.09 16.07
CA TRP A 160 5.93 -19.20 15.07
C TRP A 160 4.50 -18.84 15.42
N VAL A 161 3.71 -19.78 15.94
CA VAL A 161 2.36 -19.49 16.48
C VAL A 161 2.45 -18.46 17.61
N ILE A 162 3.41 -18.59 18.52
CA ILE A 162 3.65 -17.61 19.59
C ILE A 162 3.96 -16.22 19.02
N ARG A 163 4.86 -16.14 18.04
CA ARG A 163 5.19 -14.88 17.34
C ARG A 163 3.98 -14.26 16.63
N ILE A 164 3.12 -15.07 16.02
CA ILE A 164 1.87 -14.63 15.38
C ILE A 164 0.90 -14.03 16.41
N ILE A 165 0.69 -14.72 17.55
CA ILE A 165 -0.18 -14.22 18.64
C ILE A 165 0.35 -12.89 19.21
N LEU A 166 1.67 -12.79 19.39
CA LEU A 166 2.33 -11.56 19.86
C LEU A 166 2.37 -10.46 18.78
N LYS A 167 2.01 -10.79 17.53
CA LYS A 167 2.08 -9.94 16.35
C LYS A 167 3.49 -9.43 16.02
N ASP A 168 4.52 -10.22 16.34
CA ASP A 168 5.94 -9.91 16.09
C ASP A 168 6.69 -11.14 15.57
N LEU A 169 6.80 -11.26 14.25
CA LEU A 169 7.50 -12.37 13.58
C LEU A 169 9.03 -12.23 13.56
N ARG A 170 9.57 -11.03 13.79
CA ARG A 170 11.03 -10.76 13.76
C ARG A 170 11.75 -11.25 12.49
N LEU A 171 11.12 -11.13 11.33
CA LEU A 171 11.70 -11.55 10.04
C LEU A 171 12.85 -10.64 9.55
N GLY A 172 13.10 -9.51 10.21
CA GLY A 172 14.10 -8.53 9.78
C GLY A 172 13.78 -7.87 8.44
N ILE A 173 12.50 -7.74 8.12
CA ILE A 173 11.94 -7.01 6.98
C ILE A 173 10.63 -6.34 7.43
N SER A 174 10.35 -5.12 6.96
CA SER A 174 9.17 -4.38 7.42
C SER A 174 7.87 -4.95 6.83
N PRO A 175 6.74 -4.88 7.56
CA PRO A 175 5.41 -5.26 7.05
C PRO A 175 5.05 -4.61 5.71
N ASN A 176 5.35 -3.32 5.54
CA ASN A 176 5.14 -2.61 4.28
C ASN A 176 6.01 -3.16 3.14
N SER A 177 7.25 -3.57 3.42
CA SER A 177 8.09 -4.19 2.39
C SER A 177 7.56 -5.54 1.94
N ILE A 178 6.97 -6.32 2.86
CA ILE A 178 6.31 -7.59 2.55
C ILE A 178 5.06 -7.35 1.70
N LEU A 179 4.21 -6.38 2.05
CA LEU A 179 3.07 -6.00 1.20
C LEU A 179 3.54 -5.61 -0.20
N ASN A 180 4.65 -4.89 -0.31
CA ASN A 180 5.26 -4.52 -1.59
C ASN A 180 5.95 -5.69 -2.32
N CYS A 181 6.06 -6.86 -1.67
CA CYS A 181 6.42 -8.12 -2.33
C CYS A 181 5.19 -8.87 -2.83
N TYR A 182 4.01 -8.67 -2.21
CA TYR A 182 2.73 -9.21 -2.68
C TYR A 182 2.23 -8.48 -3.93
N HIS A 183 2.31 -7.15 -3.91
CA HIS A 183 1.97 -6.26 -5.01
C HIS A 183 2.76 -4.96 -4.89
N THR A 184 3.23 -4.33 -5.97
CA THR A 184 4.06 -3.10 -5.89
C THR A 184 3.39 -1.96 -5.12
N ASP A 185 2.06 -1.88 -5.23
CA ASP A 185 1.22 -0.87 -4.56
C ASP A 185 0.62 -1.36 -3.22
N GLY A 186 0.98 -2.58 -2.77
CA GLY A 186 0.33 -3.23 -1.63
C GLY A 186 0.34 -2.41 -0.34
N ALA A 187 1.47 -1.78 0.00
CA ALA A 187 1.57 -0.95 1.20
C ALA A 187 0.75 0.35 1.08
N ALA A 188 0.74 0.97 -0.11
CA ALA A 188 -0.03 2.20 -0.36
C ALA A 188 -1.53 1.92 -0.29
N TYR A 189 -1.97 0.81 -0.88
CA TYR A 189 -3.37 0.41 -0.82
C TYR A 189 -3.84 0.10 0.59
N TYR A 190 -3.03 -0.66 1.34
CA TYR A 190 -3.33 -0.98 2.72
C TYR A 190 -3.37 0.27 3.61
N ALA A 191 -2.49 1.25 3.38
CA ALA A 191 -2.50 2.49 4.15
C ALA A 191 -3.82 3.27 4.00
N THR A 192 -4.48 3.17 2.85
CA THR A 192 -5.76 3.85 2.57
C THR A 192 -6.97 3.02 2.99
N ASN A 193 -6.91 1.69 2.82
CA ASN A 193 -8.06 0.79 3.02
C ASN A 193 -8.05 0.03 4.35
N ASN A 194 -6.89 -0.09 5.00
CA ASN A 194 -6.66 -0.80 6.26
C ASN A 194 -7.24 -2.23 6.28
N SER A 195 -7.17 -2.95 5.14
CA SER A 195 -7.69 -4.32 5.00
C SER A 195 -6.75 -5.18 4.16
N LEU A 196 -6.20 -6.23 4.76
CA LEU A 196 -5.40 -7.24 4.05
C LEU A 196 -6.25 -8.07 3.08
N LYS A 197 -7.54 -8.28 3.39
CA LYS A 197 -8.47 -9.00 2.53
C LYS A 197 -8.69 -8.23 1.22
N LYS A 198 -8.98 -6.92 1.31
CA LYS A 198 -9.06 -6.05 0.12
C LYS A 198 -7.76 -6.01 -0.67
N VAL A 199 -6.59 -5.98 0.00
CA VAL A 199 -5.29 -6.10 -0.69
C VAL A 199 -5.23 -7.38 -1.50
N CYS A 200 -5.64 -8.52 -0.93
CA CYS A 200 -5.59 -9.81 -1.63
C CYS A 200 -6.60 -9.89 -2.78
N ASP A 201 -7.81 -9.35 -2.59
CA ASP A 201 -8.89 -9.47 -3.57
C ASP A 201 -8.69 -8.52 -4.77
N ILE A 202 -8.25 -7.27 -4.52
CA ILE A 202 -8.09 -6.24 -5.57
C ILE A 202 -6.71 -6.32 -6.24
N LEU A 203 -5.66 -6.62 -5.47
CA LEU A 203 -4.28 -6.73 -5.98
C LEU A 203 -3.85 -8.18 -6.19
N ALA A 204 -4.83 -9.04 -6.45
CA ALA A 204 -4.60 -10.42 -6.86
C ALA A 204 -3.87 -10.47 -8.20
N ASP A 205 -4.19 -9.60 -9.16
CA ASP A 205 -3.43 -9.49 -10.40
C ASP A 205 -2.23 -8.55 -10.18
N GLU A 206 -1.01 -9.07 -10.40
CA GLU A 206 0.23 -8.30 -10.30
C GLU A 206 0.35 -7.19 -11.36
N ASN A 207 -0.49 -7.23 -12.39
CA ASN A 207 -0.55 -6.23 -13.44
C ASN A 207 -1.58 -5.13 -13.15
N VAL A 208 -2.48 -5.33 -12.18
CA VAL A 208 -3.44 -4.30 -11.77
C VAL A 208 -2.69 -3.21 -11.04
N LYS A 209 -2.60 -2.05 -11.68
CA LYS A 209 -1.94 -0.91 -11.08
C LYS A 209 -2.99 0.04 -10.54
N LEU A 210 -2.90 0.33 -9.24
CA LEU A 210 -3.98 0.98 -8.50
C LEU A 210 -4.38 2.34 -9.04
N HIS A 211 -3.41 3.08 -9.55
CA HIS A 211 -3.62 4.38 -10.12
C HIS A 211 -4.38 4.35 -11.47
N GLU A 212 -4.67 3.18 -12.06
CA GLU A 212 -5.58 3.05 -13.21
C GLU A 212 -7.03 2.80 -12.77
N LEU A 213 -7.24 2.07 -11.66
CA LEU A 213 -8.58 1.81 -11.11
C LEU A 213 -9.26 3.06 -10.55
N GLU A 214 -8.50 4.09 -10.21
CA GLU A 214 -9.00 5.35 -9.63
C GLU A 214 -9.27 6.45 -10.69
N ILE A 215 -8.94 6.24 -11.97
CA ILE A 215 -9.04 7.29 -12.99
C ILE A 215 -10.29 7.07 -13.83
N GLU A 216 -11.32 7.85 -13.53
CA GLU A 216 -12.54 7.94 -14.32
C GLU A 216 -12.75 9.36 -14.85
N ILE A 217 -13.33 9.46 -16.05
CA ILE A 217 -13.67 10.76 -16.61
C ILE A 217 -14.70 11.45 -15.72
N PHE A 218 -14.56 12.76 -15.53
CA PHE A 218 -15.39 13.55 -14.61
C PHE A 218 -15.35 13.17 -13.12
N GLU A 219 -14.46 12.26 -12.69
CA GLU A 219 -14.19 12.01 -11.27
C GLU A 219 -12.80 12.54 -10.89
N PRO A 220 -12.68 13.36 -9.83
CA PRO A 220 -11.39 13.88 -9.40
C PRO A 220 -10.55 12.78 -8.75
N PHE A 221 -9.25 12.76 -9.08
CA PHE A 221 -8.28 11.88 -8.42
C PHE A 221 -7.24 12.69 -7.66
N ARG A 222 -6.43 12.02 -6.83
CA ARG A 222 -5.35 12.70 -6.10
C ARG A 222 -4.16 12.92 -7.03
N PRO A 223 -3.71 14.18 -7.28
CA PRO A 223 -2.59 14.43 -8.18
C PRO A 223 -1.27 13.95 -7.57
N MET A 224 -0.31 13.60 -8.45
CA MET A 224 1.05 13.26 -8.05
C MET A 224 1.74 14.45 -7.38
N LEU A 225 2.49 14.20 -6.31
CA LEU A 225 3.18 15.22 -5.53
C LEU A 225 4.70 15.16 -5.76
N SER A 226 5.36 16.31 -5.64
CA SER A 226 6.82 16.38 -5.65
C SER A 226 7.41 16.20 -4.24
N LYS A 227 8.53 15.49 -4.15
CA LYS A 227 9.37 15.42 -2.94
C LYS A 227 10.38 16.56 -2.99
N ARG A 228 10.57 17.27 -1.88
CA ARG A 228 11.65 18.25 -1.75
C ARG A 228 12.99 17.51 -1.71
N ILE A 229 13.93 17.91 -2.57
CA ILE A 229 15.29 17.39 -2.62
C ILE A 229 16.25 18.56 -2.41
N ASP A 230 17.22 18.39 -1.52
CA ASP A 230 18.33 19.31 -1.35
C ASP A 230 19.51 18.94 -2.29
N GLY A 231 20.36 19.90 -2.60
CA GLY A 231 21.50 19.67 -3.50
C GLY A 231 22.45 18.57 -3.01
N SER A 232 22.60 18.41 -1.69
CA SER A 232 23.44 17.38 -1.07
C SER A 232 22.93 15.95 -1.28
N ASN A 233 21.62 15.77 -1.44
CA ASN A 233 20.97 14.47 -1.61
C ASN A 233 20.61 14.18 -3.07
N PHE A 234 20.85 15.10 -4.01
CA PHE A 234 20.56 14.90 -5.43
C PHE A 234 21.17 13.61 -5.97
N LYS A 235 22.46 13.35 -5.74
CA LYS A 235 23.14 12.11 -6.20
C LYS A 235 22.59 10.82 -5.59
N LYS A 236 21.94 10.87 -4.43
CA LYS A 236 21.35 9.69 -3.78
C LYS A 236 20.01 9.33 -4.42
N GLU A 237 19.22 10.34 -4.79
CA GLU A 237 17.90 10.15 -5.39
C GLU A 237 17.98 9.95 -6.91
N PHE A 238 18.98 10.57 -7.57
CA PHE A 238 19.24 10.45 -9.00
C PHE A 238 20.45 9.57 -9.24
N VAL A 239 20.19 8.28 -9.46
CA VAL A 239 21.21 7.27 -9.78
C VAL A 239 21.88 7.59 -11.13
N GLU A 240 23.19 7.38 -11.22
CA GLU A 240 23.94 7.50 -12.47
C GLU A 240 23.27 6.68 -13.59
N ASN A 241 23.22 7.27 -14.80
CA ASN A 241 22.62 6.69 -16.02
C ASN A 241 21.08 6.69 -16.14
N LYS A 242 20.36 7.51 -15.37
CA LYS A 242 18.92 7.78 -15.62
C LYS A 242 18.70 9.17 -16.22
N LEU A 243 17.90 9.23 -17.29
CA LEU A 243 17.42 10.49 -17.86
C LEU A 243 16.27 11.06 -17.03
N PHE A 244 16.25 12.37 -16.85
CA PHE A 244 15.19 13.10 -16.16
C PHE A 244 14.82 14.37 -16.94
N PHE A 245 13.62 14.89 -16.66
CA PHE A 245 13.17 16.18 -17.17
C PHE A 245 13.43 17.27 -16.14
N VAL A 246 13.73 18.47 -16.61
CA VAL A 246 13.76 19.69 -15.82
C VAL A 246 12.68 20.59 -16.38
N GLU A 247 11.74 20.99 -15.55
CA GLU A 247 10.61 21.84 -15.94
C GLU A 247 10.47 22.99 -14.95
N GLU A 248 9.96 24.12 -15.45
CA GLU A 248 9.63 25.26 -14.62
C GLU A 248 8.53 24.89 -13.64
N LYS A 249 8.74 25.22 -12.36
CA LYS A 249 7.70 25.07 -11.35
C LYS A 249 6.84 26.33 -11.35
N PHE A 250 5.71 26.27 -12.03
CA PHE A 250 4.69 27.33 -11.99
C PHE A 250 4.15 27.55 -10.57
N ASP A 251 3.85 28.81 -10.24
CA ASP A 251 3.34 29.25 -8.94
C ASP A 251 1.90 29.77 -9.07
N GLY A 252 0.98 28.85 -9.37
CA GLY A 252 -0.43 29.14 -9.54
C GLY A 252 -1.28 28.23 -8.68
N GLU A 253 -2.26 27.61 -9.32
CA GLU A 253 -3.09 26.60 -8.69
C GLU A 253 -3.20 25.34 -9.52
N ARG A 254 -2.93 24.21 -8.87
CA ARG A 254 -3.03 22.90 -9.49
C ARG A 254 -4.47 22.54 -9.85
N PHE A 255 -4.70 22.21 -11.11
CA PHE A 255 -6.00 21.82 -11.65
C PHE A 255 -5.92 20.61 -12.57
N GLN A 256 -6.95 19.77 -12.50
CA GLN A 256 -7.25 18.72 -13.46
C GLN A 256 -8.33 19.24 -14.41
N LEU A 257 -8.11 19.12 -15.72
CA LEU A 257 -9.10 19.43 -16.75
C LEU A 257 -9.59 18.12 -17.35
N HIS A 258 -10.88 17.84 -17.22
CA HIS A 258 -11.54 16.68 -17.80
C HIS A 258 -12.41 17.16 -18.96
N LEU A 259 -12.31 16.50 -20.11
CA LEU A 259 -13.09 16.76 -21.31
C LEU A 259 -13.71 15.46 -21.79
N LYS A 260 -15.01 15.48 -22.07
CA LYS A 260 -15.72 14.42 -22.79
C LYS A 260 -16.81 15.02 -23.67
N ASP A 261 -16.77 14.73 -24.96
CA ASP A 261 -17.83 15.07 -25.92
C ASP A 261 -18.22 16.58 -25.85
N GLY A 262 -17.22 17.46 -25.77
CA GLY A 262 -17.41 18.92 -25.68
C GLY A 262 -17.83 19.47 -24.30
N ASN A 263 -18.01 18.60 -23.31
CA ASN A 263 -18.26 18.98 -21.92
C ASN A 263 -16.98 18.97 -21.12
N PHE A 264 -16.78 19.99 -20.29
CA PHE A 264 -15.58 20.19 -19.51
C PHE A 264 -15.89 20.15 -18.01
N MET A 265 -14.97 19.61 -17.22
CA MET A 265 -14.94 19.77 -15.77
C MET A 265 -13.55 20.11 -15.27
N TYR A 266 -13.50 20.87 -14.18
CA TYR A 266 -12.26 21.36 -13.60
C TYR A 266 -12.22 21.05 -12.11
N PHE A 267 -11.21 20.30 -11.68
CA PHE A 267 -11.03 19.92 -10.29
C PHE A 267 -9.73 20.49 -9.74
N SER A 268 -9.80 21.14 -8.58
CA SER A 268 -8.60 21.58 -7.86
C SER A 268 -7.81 20.39 -7.29
N ARG A 269 -6.59 20.65 -6.78
CA ARG A 269 -5.76 19.67 -6.06
C ARG A 269 -6.50 18.78 -5.06
N ASN A 270 -7.49 19.33 -4.36
CA ASN A 270 -8.24 18.63 -3.31
C ASN A 270 -9.59 18.09 -3.81
N GLY A 271 -9.83 18.07 -5.13
CA GLY A 271 -11.04 17.52 -5.74
C GLY A 271 -12.24 18.46 -5.78
N PHE A 272 -12.12 19.71 -5.30
CA PHE A 272 -13.23 20.67 -5.43
C PHE A 272 -13.47 21.05 -6.89
N ASN A 273 -14.74 21.05 -7.29
CA ASN A 273 -15.21 21.37 -8.63
C ASN A 273 -15.32 22.89 -8.85
N TYR A 274 -14.71 23.40 -9.92
CA TYR A 274 -14.72 24.81 -10.34
C TYR A 274 -15.30 25.03 -11.74
N THR A 275 -16.05 24.05 -12.24
CA THR A 275 -16.56 24.01 -13.61
C THR A 275 -17.46 25.20 -13.94
N ASP A 276 -18.29 25.65 -12.99
CA ASP A 276 -19.19 26.78 -13.22
C ASP A 276 -18.43 28.09 -13.52
N ASN A 277 -17.27 28.28 -12.90
CA ASN A 277 -16.43 29.46 -13.10
C ASN A 277 -15.59 29.38 -14.38
N LEU A 278 -15.00 28.21 -14.63
CA LEU A 278 -14.04 28.01 -15.73
C LEU A 278 -14.73 27.73 -17.06
N GLY A 279 -15.90 27.07 -17.02
CA GLY A 279 -16.79 26.81 -18.15
C GLY A 279 -17.13 25.34 -18.33
N LYS A 280 -18.42 24.99 -18.42
CA LYS A 280 -18.83 23.59 -18.68
C LYS A 280 -18.77 23.19 -20.15
N ASN A 281 -18.72 24.17 -21.04
CA ASN A 281 -18.61 24.02 -22.49
C ASN A 281 -18.03 25.30 -23.11
N TYR A 282 -17.76 25.28 -24.42
CA TYR A 282 -17.16 26.40 -25.15
C TYR A 282 -17.93 27.73 -25.15
N ASN A 283 -19.15 27.78 -24.62
CA ASN A 283 -19.98 28.99 -24.57
C ASN A 283 -20.07 29.60 -23.17
N THR A 284 -19.44 29.01 -22.16
CA THR A 284 -19.61 29.40 -20.74
C THR A 284 -18.26 29.54 -20.04
N GLY A 285 -18.22 30.34 -18.97
CA GLY A 285 -17.05 30.47 -18.09
C GLY A 285 -15.94 31.37 -18.64
N THR A 286 -14.90 31.55 -17.82
CA THR A 286 -13.79 32.48 -18.08
C THR A 286 -12.64 31.87 -18.90
N PHE A 287 -12.57 30.53 -18.96
CA PHE A 287 -11.43 29.81 -19.54
C PHE A 287 -11.80 28.94 -20.73
N THR A 288 -12.81 28.06 -20.61
CA THR A 288 -13.18 27.08 -21.65
C THR A 288 -13.45 27.69 -23.03
N PRO A 289 -14.06 28.89 -23.19
CA PRO A 289 -14.25 29.49 -24.50
C PRO A 289 -12.92 29.77 -25.24
N LYS A 290 -11.83 30.01 -24.49
CA LYS A 290 -10.49 30.26 -25.03
C LYS A 290 -9.82 28.99 -25.58
N LEU A 291 -10.36 27.81 -25.26
CA LEU A 291 -9.87 26.52 -25.78
C LEU A 291 -10.45 26.16 -27.15
N ARG A 292 -11.40 26.95 -27.66
CA ARG A 292 -12.08 26.67 -28.93
C ARG A 292 -11.05 26.66 -30.08
N GLY A 293 -11.01 25.56 -30.83
CA GLY A 293 -10.09 25.37 -31.95
C GLY A 293 -8.64 25.08 -31.55
N LEU A 294 -8.32 24.97 -30.25
CA LEU A 294 -6.97 24.60 -29.82
C LEU A 294 -6.74 23.10 -29.74
N LEU A 295 -7.79 22.30 -29.59
CA LEU A 295 -7.70 20.84 -29.50
C LEU A 295 -7.83 20.19 -30.88
N GLU A 296 -7.08 19.11 -31.10
CA GLU A 296 -7.20 18.30 -32.31
C GLU A 296 -8.61 17.70 -32.43
N PRO A 297 -9.22 17.66 -33.64
CA PRO A 297 -10.58 17.15 -33.82
C PRO A 297 -10.77 15.68 -33.42
N THR A 298 -9.69 14.92 -33.31
CA THR A 298 -9.69 13.52 -32.89
C THR A 298 -9.80 13.34 -31.36
N VAL A 299 -9.72 14.43 -30.59
CA VAL A 299 -9.73 14.40 -29.13
C VAL A 299 -11.16 14.52 -28.61
N ASN A 300 -11.77 13.39 -28.26
CA ASN A 300 -13.14 13.33 -27.73
C ASN A 300 -13.17 13.17 -26.21
N LYS A 301 -12.15 12.52 -25.64
CA LYS A 301 -12.04 12.26 -24.21
C LYS A 301 -10.62 12.54 -23.73
N LEU A 302 -10.46 13.40 -22.72
CA LEU A 302 -9.15 13.89 -22.31
C LEU A 302 -9.13 14.20 -20.81
N ILE A 303 -8.05 13.85 -20.14
CA ILE A 303 -7.73 14.35 -18.79
C ILE A 303 -6.33 14.94 -18.82
N LEU A 304 -6.22 16.23 -18.49
CA LEU A 304 -4.96 16.97 -18.37
C LEU A 304 -4.69 17.33 -16.92
N ASP A 305 -3.42 17.31 -16.54
CA ASP A 305 -2.94 17.82 -15.26
C ASP A 305 -2.04 19.04 -15.52
N GLY A 306 -2.34 20.16 -14.86
CA GLY A 306 -1.73 21.44 -15.15
C GLY A 306 -1.80 22.42 -13.99
N GLU A 307 -1.13 23.56 -14.15
CA GLU A 307 -1.20 24.70 -13.23
C GLU A 307 -2.00 25.82 -13.89
N LEU A 308 -3.07 26.27 -13.24
CA LEU A 308 -3.84 27.42 -13.67
C LEU A 308 -3.16 28.69 -13.16
N MET A 309 -2.72 29.51 -14.10
CA MET A 309 -1.95 30.74 -13.92
C MET A 309 -2.80 31.97 -14.27
N LEU A 310 -2.46 33.08 -13.64
CA LEU A 310 -2.92 34.40 -14.05
C LEU A 310 -2.02 34.89 -15.19
N TRP A 311 -2.58 35.15 -16.38
CA TRP A 311 -1.83 35.70 -17.52
C TRP A 311 -2.16 37.15 -17.75
N ASP A 312 -1.13 37.99 -17.76
CA ASP A 312 -1.22 39.40 -18.11
C ASP A 312 -1.17 39.58 -19.63
N SER A 313 -2.30 39.94 -20.23
CA SER A 313 -2.38 40.11 -21.68
C SER A 313 -1.67 41.36 -22.21
N GLU A 314 -1.35 42.33 -21.35
CA GLU A 314 -0.63 43.56 -21.70
C GLU A 314 0.88 43.32 -21.69
N TYR A 315 1.42 42.79 -20.59
CA TYR A 315 2.87 42.58 -20.41
C TYR A 315 3.36 41.20 -20.86
N LYS A 316 2.45 40.31 -21.28
CA LYS A 316 2.73 38.95 -21.76
C LYS A 316 3.55 38.14 -20.76
N ASN A 317 3.15 38.18 -19.49
CA ASN A 317 3.80 37.44 -18.41
C ASN A 317 2.80 36.80 -17.45
N PHE A 318 3.29 35.88 -16.62
CA PHE A 318 2.50 35.29 -15.55
C PHE A 318 2.46 36.23 -14.34
N GLY A 319 1.26 36.46 -13.82
CA GLY A 319 1.06 37.08 -12.52
C GLY A 319 1.46 36.14 -11.39
N CYS A 320 1.88 36.69 -10.26
CA CYS A 320 2.21 35.91 -9.07
C CYS A 320 0.98 35.75 -8.16
N LYS A 321 0.95 34.66 -7.39
CA LYS A 321 -0.13 34.37 -6.43
C LYS A 321 -0.29 35.43 -5.32
N GLY A 322 0.75 36.24 -5.08
CA GLY A 322 0.72 37.34 -4.13
C GLY A 322 -0.09 38.57 -4.58
N MET A 323 -0.57 38.60 -5.84
CA MET A 323 -1.47 39.66 -6.31
C MET A 323 -2.85 39.52 -5.67
N ALA A 324 -3.54 40.65 -5.44
CA ALA A 324 -4.92 40.68 -4.93
C ALA A 324 -5.97 40.26 -5.99
N LEU A 325 -5.64 39.25 -6.80
CA LEU A 325 -6.44 38.72 -7.90
C LEU A 325 -6.48 37.20 -7.78
N ASP A 326 -7.68 36.64 -7.71
CA ASP A 326 -7.91 35.19 -7.66
C ASP A 326 -8.23 34.70 -9.08
N VAL A 327 -7.42 33.80 -9.62
CA VAL A 327 -7.60 33.23 -10.96
C VAL A 327 -8.96 32.54 -11.11
N LYS A 328 -9.58 32.09 -10.01
CA LYS A 328 -10.91 31.48 -9.98
C LYS A 328 -12.06 32.49 -10.11
N LYS A 329 -11.79 33.79 -9.91
CA LYS A 329 -12.81 34.86 -9.78
C LYS A 329 -12.58 36.03 -10.73
N LEU A 330 -11.88 35.80 -11.84
CA LEU A 330 -11.60 36.86 -12.81
C LEU A 330 -12.86 37.29 -13.57
N ASN A 331 -12.95 38.60 -13.87
CA ASN A 331 -13.93 39.13 -14.80
C ASN A 331 -13.49 38.90 -16.24
N VAL A 332 -14.43 38.55 -17.12
CA VAL A 332 -14.19 38.12 -18.53
C VAL A 332 -13.52 39.21 -19.38
N THR A 333 -13.65 40.49 -19.01
CA THR A 333 -13.20 41.65 -19.79
C THR A 333 -11.90 42.30 -19.29
N GLY A 334 -11.19 41.67 -18.34
CA GLY A 334 -10.00 42.25 -17.71
C GLY A 334 -8.69 42.05 -18.48
N ARG A 335 -7.67 42.86 -18.15
CA ARG A 335 -6.26 42.69 -18.55
C ARG A 335 -5.70 41.30 -18.25
N TYR A 336 -6.18 40.70 -17.17
CA TYR A 336 -5.76 39.38 -16.72
C TYR A 336 -6.73 38.30 -17.17
N GLN A 337 -6.20 37.16 -17.59
CA GLN A 337 -6.99 36.00 -17.99
C GLN A 337 -6.42 34.70 -17.42
N PRO A 338 -7.24 33.64 -17.27
CA PRO A 338 -6.72 32.33 -16.92
C PRO A 338 -5.85 31.75 -18.06
N CYS A 339 -4.70 31.18 -17.71
CA CYS A 339 -3.83 30.41 -18.60
C CYS A 339 -3.51 29.08 -17.94
N PHE A 340 -3.74 27.97 -18.64
CA PHE A 340 -3.51 26.64 -18.09
C PHE A 340 -2.19 26.07 -18.61
N CYS A 341 -1.19 26.04 -17.75
CA CYS A 341 0.13 25.49 -18.02
C CYS A 341 0.09 23.97 -17.79
N VAL A 342 -0.19 23.22 -18.86
CA VAL A 342 -0.28 21.76 -18.82
C VAL A 342 1.11 21.14 -18.79
N PHE A 343 1.37 20.19 -17.88
CA PHE A 343 2.64 19.46 -17.82
C PHE A 343 2.46 17.94 -17.92
N ASP A 344 1.24 17.41 -17.79
CA ASP A 344 0.97 15.96 -17.94
C ASP A 344 -0.39 15.68 -18.59
N ILE A 345 -0.50 14.48 -19.16
CA ILE A 345 -1.73 13.92 -19.74
C ILE A 345 -2.02 12.57 -19.09
N ILE A 346 -3.24 12.41 -18.60
CA ILE A 346 -3.64 11.26 -17.77
C ILE A 346 -4.54 10.30 -18.54
N MET A 347 -5.36 10.81 -19.46
CA MET A 347 -6.23 10.01 -20.32
C MET A 347 -6.36 10.66 -21.70
N LEU A 348 -6.40 9.85 -22.76
CA LEU A 348 -6.74 10.26 -24.11
C LEU A 348 -7.60 9.18 -24.79
N ASN A 349 -8.80 9.52 -25.27
CA ASN A 349 -9.71 8.66 -26.02
C ASN A 349 -9.85 7.25 -25.41
N ASP A 350 -10.31 7.19 -24.16
CA ASP A 350 -10.51 5.98 -23.35
C ASP A 350 -9.23 5.25 -22.90
N ARG A 351 -8.05 5.68 -23.36
CA ARG A 351 -6.77 5.14 -22.90
C ARG A 351 -6.27 5.92 -21.68
N ILE A 352 -6.17 5.25 -20.53
CA ILE A 352 -5.48 5.76 -19.34
C ILE A 352 -3.96 5.66 -19.57
N LEU A 353 -3.24 6.75 -19.29
CA LEU A 353 -1.83 6.93 -19.64
C LEU A 353 -0.87 6.94 -18.45
N THR A 354 -1.39 6.93 -17.23
CA THR A 354 -0.63 6.97 -15.96
C THR A 354 0.55 6.00 -15.90
N ASN A 355 0.45 4.86 -16.59
CA ASN A 355 1.49 3.84 -16.68
C ASN A 355 2.52 3.99 -17.78
N GLN A 356 2.30 4.89 -18.72
CA GLN A 356 3.30 5.20 -19.73
C GLN A 356 4.41 6.02 -19.09
N PRO A 357 5.69 5.82 -19.47
CA PRO A 357 6.78 6.71 -19.08
C PRO A 357 6.43 8.17 -19.36
N LEU A 358 6.85 9.09 -18.48
CA LEU A 358 6.60 10.53 -18.64
C LEU A 358 7.03 11.05 -20.02
N LYS A 359 8.12 10.50 -20.59
CA LYS A 359 8.58 10.81 -21.95
C LYS A 359 7.49 10.55 -22.99
N GLU A 360 6.81 9.41 -22.91
CA GLU A 360 5.75 9.03 -23.84
C GLU A 360 4.49 9.88 -23.61
N ARG A 361 4.12 10.12 -22.35
CA ARG A 361 3.01 11.02 -22.02
C ARG A 361 3.23 12.43 -22.57
N LYS A 362 4.43 12.98 -22.43
CA LYS A 362 4.79 14.28 -23.02
C LYS A 362 4.77 14.27 -24.54
N GLN A 363 5.14 13.15 -25.18
CA GLN A 363 5.03 13.02 -26.63
C GLN A 363 3.56 13.01 -27.08
N ILE A 364 2.69 12.30 -26.36
CA ILE A 364 1.24 12.28 -26.61
C ILE A 364 0.63 13.66 -26.35
N LEU A 365 1.02 14.35 -25.28
CA LEU A 365 0.51 15.69 -24.96
C LEU A 365 0.69 16.68 -26.13
N LYS A 366 1.81 16.57 -26.87
CA LYS A 366 2.06 17.40 -28.06
C LYS A 366 1.09 17.13 -29.21
N THR A 367 0.49 15.94 -29.29
CA THR A 367 -0.44 15.59 -30.37
C THR A 367 -1.89 15.97 -30.06
N VAL A 368 -2.15 16.58 -28.90
CA VAL A 368 -3.52 16.93 -28.46
C VAL A 368 -3.92 18.34 -28.91
N PHE A 369 -2.95 19.21 -29.19
CA PHE A 369 -3.19 20.60 -29.53
C PHE A 369 -2.81 20.92 -30.97
N GLN A 370 -3.62 21.76 -31.62
CA GLN A 370 -3.36 22.23 -32.97
C GLN A 370 -2.19 23.22 -32.99
N GLY A 371 -1.28 23.04 -33.96
CA GLY A 371 -0.24 24.04 -34.28
C GLY A 371 0.92 24.15 -33.28
N MET A 372 1.22 23.10 -32.52
CA MET A 372 2.42 23.00 -31.66
C MET A 372 3.57 22.22 -32.29
#